data_AF-A0AB37I8W5-F1
#
_entry.id   AF-A0AB37I8W5-F1
#
_cell.length_a   1.000
_cell.length_b   1.000
_cell.length_c   1.000
_cell.angle_alpha   90.00
_cell.angle_beta   90.00
_cell.angle_gamma   90.00
#
_symmetry.space_group_name_H-M   'P 1'
#
loop_
_entity.id
_entity.type
_entity.pdbx_description
1 polymer ?
#
loop_
_entity_poly.entity_id
_entity_poly.type
_entity_poly.pdbx_seq_one_letter_code
_entity_poly.pdbx_strand_id
1 'polypeptide(L)'
;MKAKRLFLLGTILLLGGCSTVSQNEQKKQVDSTTHEIETTRKESSTKEIETTTQETNTIESSKATSSDTSDSQIKQELWDTNKASQLETFVPQWGKTLGQEYKSYNPQNNVSLYGTPLPQAVINGNWKMAINEAPVTVQWSEDGTGQADFNLVAVYSDVETGEYLGQHVYFFGFQNGQPKVYLTQQNQGNDKNYMYFNETQNQQLKQGFSDIVNGQTPQTPVVEESTQQATNTTTQSTSSSAISSWEAAKESVLNNKALWLYDSPDKNASNTNLISTNEYMKDLMQDENGSYYSINIVTDDNGNTTMAGGKQFRVYTDGRISQRIGMTNNFQMIK
;
A
#
# COMPACT_ATOMS: atom_id res chain seq x y z
N MET A 1 -10.67 -60.23 -27.44
CA MET A 1 -9.47 -60.43 -28.30
C MET A 1 -8.58 -59.20 -28.23
N LYS A 2 -7.25 -59.35 -28.43
CA LYS A 2 -6.24 -58.36 -28.88
C LYS A 2 -6.51 -56.86 -28.49
N ALA A 3 -6.02 -56.31 -27.38
CA ALA A 3 -4.63 -56.05 -26.97
C ALA A 3 -3.90 -54.88 -27.68
N LYS A 4 -3.54 -53.85 -26.90
CA LYS A 4 -2.42 -52.90 -27.12
C LYS A 4 -1.71 -52.79 -25.76
N ARG A 5 -0.57 -53.48 -25.56
CA ARG A 5 0.80 -53.07 -25.94
C ARG A 5 1.34 -51.91 -25.07
N LEU A 6 1.84 -52.33 -23.91
CA LEU A 6 2.86 -51.66 -23.10
C LEU A 6 4.09 -51.31 -23.97
N PHE A 7 4.79 -50.23 -23.64
CA PHE A 7 6.19 -50.01 -24.03
C PHE A 7 6.98 -49.62 -22.78
N LEU A 8 8.11 -50.27 -22.56
CA LEU A 8 8.91 -50.15 -21.34
C LEU A 8 10.39 -50.03 -21.75
N LEU A 9 11.08 -48.98 -21.30
CA LEU A 9 12.51 -48.78 -21.53
C LEU A 9 13.12 -48.06 -20.31
N GLY A 10 13.62 -48.86 -19.37
CA GLY A 10 14.87 -48.50 -18.68
C GLY A 10 16.05 -48.72 -19.63
N THR A 11 17.29 -48.37 -19.31
CA THR A 11 17.87 -47.81 -18.08
C THR A 11 19.19 -47.12 -18.50
N ILE A 12 19.85 -46.31 -17.69
CA ILE A 12 20.95 -46.72 -16.80
C ILE A 12 21.41 -45.48 -16.04
N LEU A 13 21.78 -45.64 -14.77
CA LEU A 13 22.48 -44.63 -13.98
C LEU A 13 23.97 -44.99 -13.90
N LEU A 14 24.87 -44.04 -14.15
CA LEU A 14 26.30 -44.20 -13.87
C LEU A 14 26.86 -42.92 -13.24
N LEU A 15 27.64 -43.11 -12.17
CA LEU A 15 28.38 -42.08 -11.45
C LEU A 15 29.86 -42.15 -11.84
N GLY A 16 30.50 -40.99 -11.97
CA GLY A 16 31.94 -40.83 -12.23
C GLY A 16 32.28 -39.34 -12.26
N GLY A 17 33.48 -38.95 -11.85
CA GLY A 17 33.82 -37.53 -11.69
C GLY A 17 35.32 -37.23 -11.62
N CYS A 18 35.64 -36.07 -11.05
CA CYS A 18 36.97 -35.47 -10.85
C CYS A 18 37.69 -34.82 -12.06
N SER A 19 37.69 -33.49 -12.05
CA SER A 19 38.85 -32.59 -12.13
C SER A 19 39.83 -32.63 -13.33
N THR A 20 39.91 -31.49 -14.04
CA THR A 20 41.08 -30.58 -13.99
C THR A 20 40.64 -29.18 -14.47
N VAL A 21 40.82 -28.12 -13.67
CA VAL A 21 41.94 -27.16 -13.73
C VAL A 21 42.11 -26.50 -15.11
N SER A 22 41.79 -25.20 -15.17
CA SER A 22 42.43 -24.22 -16.06
C SER A 22 42.51 -22.90 -15.29
N GLN A 23 43.65 -22.23 -15.36
CA GLN A 23 43.95 -21.04 -14.55
C GLN A 23 43.48 -19.77 -15.23
N ASN A 24 43.05 -18.78 -14.44
CA ASN A 24 43.32 -17.38 -14.77
C ASN A 24 43.38 -16.55 -13.47
N GLU A 25 44.57 -16.11 -13.08
CA GLU A 25 44.75 -15.20 -11.95
C GLU A 25 44.82 -13.75 -12.44
N GLN A 26 43.96 -12.87 -11.93
CA GLN A 26 44.28 -11.44 -11.84
C GLN A 26 43.93 -10.90 -10.45
N LYS A 27 44.93 -11.00 -9.57
CA LYS A 27 44.94 -10.45 -8.21
C LYS A 27 45.19 -8.94 -8.28
N LYS A 28 44.14 -8.10 -8.12
CA LYS A 28 44.34 -6.66 -7.94
C LYS A 28 44.64 -6.36 -6.47
N GLN A 29 45.82 -5.79 -6.23
CA GLN A 29 46.38 -5.56 -4.92
C GLN A 29 45.77 -4.31 -4.25
N VAL A 30 45.49 -4.42 -2.94
CA VAL A 30 45.27 -3.26 -2.07
C VAL A 30 46.63 -2.72 -1.68
N ASP A 31 46.81 -1.40 -1.80
CA ASP A 31 47.97 -0.68 -1.29
C ASP A 31 47.52 0.31 -0.21
N SER A 32 48.32 0.45 0.84
CA SER A 32 48.04 1.23 2.03
C SER A 32 49.32 1.96 2.45
N THR A 33 49.45 3.22 2.07
CA THR A 33 50.59 4.07 2.46
C THR A 33 50.14 5.14 3.45
N THR A 34 50.65 5.03 4.67
CA THR A 34 50.51 6.02 5.75
C THR A 34 51.43 7.21 5.52
N HIS A 35 50.96 8.42 5.81
CA HIS A 35 51.84 9.56 6.11
C HIS A 35 51.33 10.34 7.32
N GLU A 36 52.04 10.20 8.44
CA GLU A 36 52.00 11.16 9.55
C GLU A 36 52.95 12.32 9.23
N ILE A 37 52.56 13.57 9.55
CA ILE A 37 53.50 14.60 10.01
C ILE A 37 52.85 15.38 11.18
N GLU A 38 53.67 15.52 12.22
CA GLU A 38 53.56 16.24 13.49
C GLU A 38 52.93 17.66 13.46
N THR A 39 52.06 18.03 14.43
CA THR A 39 52.35 18.72 15.74
C THR A 39 52.56 20.25 15.56
N THR A 40 51.97 21.18 16.34
CA THR A 40 52.32 21.47 17.75
C THR A 40 51.42 22.56 18.42
N ARG A 41 50.99 22.36 19.68
CA ARG A 41 50.60 23.37 20.73
C ARG A 41 49.43 24.36 20.48
N LYS A 42 48.74 24.94 21.48
CA LYS A 42 48.85 25.05 22.97
C LYS A 42 47.50 24.64 23.63
N GLU A 43 47.37 24.12 24.87
CA GLU A 43 47.66 24.68 26.22
C GLU A 43 46.93 26.03 26.51
N SER A 44 46.20 26.28 27.62
CA SER A 44 45.90 25.49 28.84
C SER A 44 44.64 26.05 29.62
N SER A 45 44.41 25.55 30.85
CA SER A 45 43.35 25.76 31.88
C SER A 45 42.99 27.24 32.27
N THR A 46 42.06 27.60 33.20
CA THR A 46 41.64 26.99 34.49
C THR A 46 40.37 27.60 35.15
N LYS A 47 39.66 26.80 35.96
CA LYS A 47 38.95 26.99 37.28
C LYS A 47 38.38 28.33 37.82
N GLU A 48 37.29 28.16 38.61
CA GLU A 48 36.85 28.85 39.86
C GLU A 48 36.39 30.33 39.76
N ILE A 49 35.30 30.88 40.37
CA ILE A 49 34.46 30.70 41.59
C ILE A 49 34.64 31.89 42.59
N GLU A 50 33.57 32.24 43.32
CA GLU A 50 33.35 33.37 44.27
C GLU A 50 32.94 34.73 43.62
N THR A 51 31.93 35.51 44.03
CA THR A 51 31.11 35.74 45.27
C THR A 51 31.55 36.99 46.08
N THR A 52 30.59 37.70 46.72
CA THR A 52 30.72 38.87 47.68
C THR A 52 30.39 40.24 47.06
N THR A 53 29.72 41.25 47.69
CA THR A 53 28.61 41.43 48.69
C THR A 53 28.19 42.95 48.61
N GLN A 54 27.11 43.50 49.18
CA GLN A 54 25.88 42.98 49.85
C GLN A 54 24.63 43.78 49.36
N GLU A 55 23.63 44.37 50.06
CA GLU A 55 23.27 44.69 51.47
C GLU A 55 21.74 44.52 51.73
N THR A 56 21.16 45.24 52.69
CA THR A 56 19.79 45.14 53.25
C THR A 56 18.91 46.34 52.81
N ASN A 57 17.56 46.32 52.78
CA ASN A 57 16.65 46.07 53.92
C ASN A 57 15.14 45.92 53.56
N THR A 58 14.41 45.20 54.43
CA THR A 58 12.97 45.34 54.83
C THR A 58 11.75 45.14 53.88
N ILE A 59 10.88 44.21 54.32
CA ILE A 59 9.38 44.25 54.36
C ILE A 59 8.56 43.81 53.11
N GLU A 60 8.12 42.54 53.17
CA GLU A 60 6.73 42.05 53.08
C GLU A 60 5.79 42.49 51.92
N SER A 61 5.50 41.58 50.97
CA SER A 61 4.21 40.83 50.96
C SER A 61 3.97 39.96 49.70
N SER A 62 3.33 38.80 49.90
CA SER A 62 2.51 38.03 48.94
C SER A 62 3.09 37.47 47.61
N LYS A 63 3.07 36.13 47.53
CA LYS A 63 2.50 35.31 46.44
C LYS A 63 3.10 35.38 45.02
N ALA A 64 4.03 34.45 44.74
CA ALA A 64 3.93 33.52 43.60
C ALA A 64 4.89 32.33 43.80
N THR A 65 4.40 31.09 43.71
CA THR A 65 5.27 29.92 43.57
C THR A 65 5.54 29.72 42.08
N SER A 66 6.68 30.19 41.60
CA SER A 66 7.15 29.88 40.25
C SER A 66 7.63 28.43 40.22
N SER A 67 6.81 27.54 39.67
CA SER A 67 7.26 26.22 39.21
C SER A 67 7.82 26.38 37.80
N ASP A 68 9.09 26.06 37.58
CA ASP A 68 9.71 26.10 36.25
C ASP A 68 9.07 25.07 35.32
N THR A 69 8.10 25.50 34.51
CA THR A 69 7.62 24.73 33.37
C THR A 69 8.71 24.70 32.30
N SER A 70 9.56 23.68 32.36
CA SER A 70 10.29 23.21 31.18
C SER A 70 9.29 22.97 30.06
N ASP A 71 9.40 23.73 28.98
CA ASP A 71 8.46 23.71 27.86
C ASP A 71 8.68 22.47 27.00
N SER A 72 8.33 21.31 27.55
CA SER A 72 8.28 20.04 26.84
C SER A 72 7.24 20.14 25.75
N GLN A 73 7.70 20.41 24.51
CA GLN A 73 6.86 20.31 23.32
C GLN A 73 6.09 18.99 23.35
N ILE A 74 4.78 19.06 23.58
CA ILE A 74 3.93 17.88 23.58
C ILE A 74 3.93 17.37 22.14
N LYS A 75 4.72 16.32 21.89
CA LYS A 75 4.69 15.57 20.64
C LYS A 75 3.29 14.99 20.51
N GLN A 76 2.44 15.63 19.71
CA GLN A 76 1.07 15.20 19.50
C GLN A 76 1.07 13.85 18.78
N GLU A 77 0.74 12.79 19.51
CA GLU A 77 0.70 11.43 19.00
C GLU A 77 -0.42 11.30 17.94
N LEU A 78 -0.04 10.91 16.73
CA LEU A 78 -0.97 10.78 15.61
C LEU A 78 -1.90 9.59 15.83
N TRP A 79 -1.40 8.54 16.49
CA TRP A 79 -2.13 7.35 16.90
C TRP A 79 -2.15 7.18 18.42
N ASP A 80 -3.22 6.57 18.94
CA ASP A 80 -3.36 6.19 20.35
C ASP A 80 -4.37 5.04 20.51
N THR A 81 -4.49 4.50 21.73
CA THR A 81 -5.34 3.34 22.04
C THR A 81 -6.85 3.61 21.90
N ASN A 82 -7.31 4.85 22.06
CA ASN A 82 -8.71 5.20 21.82
C ASN A 82 -9.00 5.22 20.32
N LYS A 83 -8.10 5.79 19.51
CA LYS A 83 -8.18 5.73 18.04
C LYS A 83 -8.16 4.29 17.54
N ALA A 84 -7.30 3.43 18.11
CA ALA A 84 -7.28 2.00 17.81
C ALA A 84 -8.61 1.30 18.11
N SER A 85 -9.22 1.55 19.27
CA SER A 85 -10.52 0.96 19.63
C SER A 85 -11.68 1.46 18.75
N GLN A 86 -11.64 2.72 18.30
CA GLN A 86 -12.58 3.23 17.29
C GLN A 86 -12.40 2.52 15.94
N LEU A 87 -11.15 2.28 15.50
CA LEU A 87 -10.87 1.58 14.24
C LEU A 87 -11.30 0.11 14.30
N GLU A 88 -11.07 -0.56 15.43
CA GLU A 88 -11.52 -1.93 15.70
C GLU A 88 -13.05 -2.05 15.70
N THR A 89 -13.76 -0.98 16.07
CA THR A 89 -15.22 -0.92 15.93
C THR A 89 -15.65 -0.63 14.49
N PHE A 90 -14.97 0.30 13.81
CA PHE A 90 -15.35 0.82 12.50
C PHE A 90 -15.13 -0.17 11.35
N VAL A 91 -13.93 -0.77 11.23
CA VAL A 91 -13.59 -1.60 10.04
C VAL A 91 -14.49 -2.85 9.92
N PRO A 92 -14.82 -3.60 10.99
CA PRO A 92 -15.76 -4.71 10.91
C PRO A 92 -17.23 -4.29 10.70
N GLN A 93 -17.60 -3.04 10.96
CA GLN A 93 -18.93 -2.50 10.60
C GLN A 93 -18.98 -2.09 9.13
N TRP A 94 -17.97 -1.37 8.65
CA TRP A 94 -17.79 -1.02 7.23
C TRP A 94 -17.80 -2.27 6.35
N GLY A 95 -17.03 -3.30 6.71
CA GLY A 95 -16.98 -4.58 5.98
C GLY A 95 -18.36 -5.23 5.77
N LYS A 96 -19.25 -5.16 6.76
CA LYS A 96 -20.61 -5.71 6.65
C LYS A 96 -21.46 -5.03 5.58
N THR A 97 -21.19 -3.76 5.25
CA THR A 97 -21.86 -3.09 4.12
C THR A 97 -21.39 -3.58 2.74
N LEU A 98 -20.27 -4.30 2.71
CA LEU A 98 -19.73 -4.99 1.53
C LEU A 98 -19.96 -6.52 1.57
N GLY A 99 -20.61 -7.04 2.63
CA GLY A 99 -20.75 -8.49 2.87
C GLY A 99 -19.45 -9.19 3.29
N GLN A 100 -18.46 -8.44 3.80
CA GLN A 100 -17.10 -8.90 4.12
C GLN A 100 -16.84 -8.88 5.64
N GLU A 101 -16.11 -9.87 6.17
CA GLU A 101 -15.75 -9.93 7.60
C GLU A 101 -14.25 -9.67 7.80
N TYR A 102 -13.90 -8.48 8.28
CA TYR A 102 -12.52 -8.08 8.54
C TYR A 102 -12.06 -8.40 9.97
N LYS A 103 -10.85 -8.94 10.11
CA LYS A 103 -10.14 -9.16 11.37
C LYS A 103 -8.86 -8.34 11.44
N SER A 104 -8.42 -8.01 12.65
CA SER A 104 -7.20 -7.25 12.92
C SER A 104 -5.95 -8.14 13.01
N TYR A 105 -4.84 -7.66 12.45
CA TYR A 105 -3.54 -8.34 12.41
C TYR A 105 -2.41 -7.35 12.77
N ASN A 106 -1.28 -7.89 13.23
CA ASN A 106 -0.12 -7.13 13.70
C ASN A 106 1.18 -7.97 13.53
N PRO A 107 2.39 -7.45 13.83
CA PRO A 107 3.65 -8.19 13.64
C PRO A 107 3.70 -9.54 14.40
N GLN A 108 3.03 -9.66 15.53
CA GLN A 108 2.96 -10.86 16.36
C GLN A 108 1.87 -11.84 15.90
N ASN A 109 0.81 -11.35 15.24
CA ASN A 109 -0.33 -12.11 14.70
C ASN A 109 -0.57 -11.72 13.23
N ASN A 110 0.07 -12.43 12.31
CA ASN A 110 0.08 -12.10 10.88
C ASN A 110 -1.07 -12.75 10.11
N VAL A 111 -1.56 -12.06 9.08
CA VAL A 111 -2.43 -12.67 8.05
C VAL A 111 -1.58 -13.37 6.98
N SER A 112 -2.04 -14.52 6.48
CA SER A 112 -1.35 -15.29 5.43
C SER A 112 -1.99 -15.04 4.06
N LEU A 113 -1.68 -13.91 3.43
CA LEU A 113 -2.18 -13.59 2.09
C LEU A 113 -1.49 -14.50 1.06
N TYR A 114 -2.21 -15.53 0.60
CA TYR A 114 -1.72 -16.58 -0.32
C TYR A 114 -0.38 -17.21 0.12
N GLY A 115 -0.15 -17.34 1.44
CA GLY A 115 1.09 -17.84 2.02
C GLY A 115 2.14 -16.79 2.40
N THR A 116 1.89 -15.50 2.10
CA THR A 116 2.78 -14.40 2.51
C THR A 116 2.32 -13.81 3.85
N PRO A 117 3.14 -13.86 4.93
CA PRO A 117 2.75 -13.38 6.24
C PRO A 117 2.85 -11.85 6.32
N LEU A 118 1.71 -11.15 6.33
CA LEU A 118 1.63 -9.69 6.46
C LEU A 118 1.17 -9.29 7.88
N PRO A 119 1.76 -8.23 8.49
CA PRO A 119 2.75 -7.31 7.90
C PRO A 119 4.23 -7.74 7.97
N GLN A 120 4.59 -8.82 8.68
CA GLN A 120 5.99 -9.17 8.98
C GLN A 120 6.87 -9.33 7.73
N ALA A 121 6.33 -9.84 6.63
CA ALA A 121 7.06 -10.02 5.38
C ALA A 121 7.64 -8.70 4.83
N VAL A 122 6.91 -7.59 4.93
CA VAL A 122 7.40 -6.28 4.48
C VAL A 122 8.19 -5.53 5.55
N ILE A 123 7.85 -5.69 6.83
CA ILE A 123 8.61 -5.10 7.94
C ILE A 123 10.02 -5.69 8.04
N ASN A 124 10.19 -7.01 7.82
CA ASN A 124 11.50 -7.67 7.81
C ASN A 124 12.27 -7.47 6.49
N GLY A 125 11.69 -6.83 5.47
CA GLY A 125 12.29 -6.72 4.14
C GLY A 125 12.36 -8.03 3.34
N ASN A 126 11.72 -9.11 3.82
CA ASN A 126 11.57 -10.37 3.07
C ASN A 126 10.77 -10.17 1.77
N TRP A 127 9.91 -9.15 1.76
CA TRP A 127 9.31 -8.50 0.59
C TRP A 127 9.53 -6.99 0.76
N LYS A 128 9.53 -6.23 -0.33
CA LYS A 128 9.55 -4.75 -0.25
C LYS A 128 8.14 -4.21 -0.44
N MET A 129 7.63 -3.43 0.50
CA MET A 129 6.39 -2.67 0.27
C MET A 129 6.62 -1.71 -0.91
N ALA A 130 5.68 -1.63 -1.84
CA ALA A 130 5.74 -0.69 -2.95
C ALA A 130 4.38 -0.02 -3.16
N ILE A 131 4.34 1.31 -3.15
CA ILE A 131 3.13 2.11 -3.39
C ILE A 131 3.22 2.66 -4.81
N ASN A 132 2.20 2.42 -5.64
CA ASN A 132 2.16 2.86 -7.04
C ASN A 132 3.45 2.47 -7.81
N GLU A 133 3.85 1.20 -7.67
CA GLU A 133 5.10 0.56 -8.13
C GLU A 133 6.43 1.09 -7.55
N ALA A 134 6.45 2.21 -6.83
CA ALA A 134 7.65 2.73 -6.17
C ALA A 134 7.89 2.02 -4.82
N PRO A 135 9.09 1.45 -4.55
CA PRO A 135 9.39 0.83 -3.26
C PRO A 135 9.45 1.86 -2.14
N VAL A 136 8.89 1.52 -0.98
CA VAL A 136 8.87 2.36 0.22
C VAL A 136 9.34 1.58 1.45
N THR A 137 9.92 2.26 2.42
CA THR A 137 10.19 1.69 3.75
C THR A 137 8.91 1.69 4.58
N VAL A 138 8.73 0.64 5.38
CA VAL A 138 7.59 0.49 6.30
C VAL A 138 8.07 0.02 7.67
N GLN A 139 7.55 0.65 8.72
CA GLN A 139 7.70 0.21 10.10
C GLN A 139 6.33 0.07 10.76
N TRP A 140 6.22 -0.79 11.77
CA TRP A 140 5.12 -0.70 12.75
C TRP A 140 5.35 0.51 13.67
N SER A 141 4.28 1.15 14.11
CA SER A 141 4.32 2.31 15.00
C SER A 141 3.09 2.33 15.93
N GLU A 142 3.33 2.49 17.23
CA GLU A 142 2.27 2.60 18.24
C GLU A 142 1.67 4.02 18.30
N ASP A 143 2.43 5.05 17.93
CA ASP A 143 2.04 6.48 18.02
C ASP A 143 1.79 7.16 16.65
N GLY A 144 1.86 6.38 15.57
CA GLY A 144 1.71 6.84 14.19
C GLY A 144 2.91 7.58 13.60
N THR A 145 4.02 7.70 14.33
CA THR A 145 5.23 8.39 13.89
C THR A 145 6.42 7.44 13.74
N GLY A 146 7.46 7.87 13.03
CA GLY A 146 8.68 7.07 12.85
C GLY A 146 9.65 7.69 11.85
N GLN A 147 10.50 6.85 11.27
CA GLN A 147 11.51 7.24 10.28
C GLN A 147 11.32 6.56 8.92
N ALA A 148 10.38 5.61 8.82
CA ALA A 148 9.99 5.01 7.55
C ALA A 148 9.07 5.93 6.74
N ASP A 149 9.06 5.75 5.42
CA ASP A 149 8.16 6.44 4.48
C ASP A 149 6.68 6.20 4.84
N PHE A 150 6.35 5.01 5.33
CA PHE A 150 5.03 4.65 5.83
C PHE A 150 5.08 4.04 7.25
N ASN A 151 4.36 4.66 8.18
CA ASN A 151 4.31 4.25 9.58
C ASN A 151 2.96 3.54 9.82
N LEU A 152 2.99 2.21 9.78
CA LEU A 152 1.85 1.30 9.89
C LEU A 152 1.38 1.18 11.35
N VAL A 153 0.09 1.40 11.60
CA VAL A 153 -0.51 1.37 12.95
C VAL A 153 -1.57 0.28 13.13
N ALA A 154 -2.16 -0.22 12.03
CA ALA A 154 -3.05 -1.37 12.06
C ALA A 154 -3.10 -2.09 10.71
N VAL A 155 -3.34 -3.41 10.72
CA VAL A 155 -3.66 -4.21 9.54
C VAL A 155 -5.03 -4.84 9.74
N TYR A 156 -5.88 -4.80 8.70
CA TYR A 156 -7.13 -5.56 8.66
C TYR A 156 -7.21 -6.40 7.38
N SER A 157 -7.81 -7.59 7.48
CA SER A 157 -7.99 -8.48 6.32
C SER A 157 -9.21 -9.38 6.47
N ASP A 158 -9.80 -9.77 5.34
CA ASP A 158 -10.90 -10.71 5.20
C ASP A 158 -10.44 -12.13 4.78
N VAL A 159 -9.13 -12.41 4.71
CA VAL A 159 -8.55 -13.67 4.19
C VAL A 159 -9.11 -14.96 4.80
N GLU A 160 -9.67 -14.91 6.01
CA GLU A 160 -10.32 -16.07 6.66
C GLU A 160 -11.73 -16.39 6.12
N THR A 161 -12.38 -15.44 5.45
CA THR A 161 -13.78 -15.54 4.98
C THR A 161 -13.97 -15.18 3.50
N GLY A 162 -13.09 -14.34 2.95
CA GLY A 162 -13.17 -13.83 1.57
C GLY A 162 -12.82 -14.89 0.52
N GLU A 163 -13.46 -14.80 -0.64
CA GLU A 163 -13.32 -15.77 -1.73
C GLU A 163 -11.87 -15.90 -2.21
N TYR A 164 -11.49 -17.11 -2.64
CA TYR A 164 -10.14 -17.36 -3.12
C TYR A 164 -9.85 -16.54 -4.40
N LEU A 165 -8.70 -15.84 -4.41
CA LEU A 165 -8.30 -14.78 -5.37
C LEU A 165 -9.05 -13.43 -5.25
N GLY A 166 -10.00 -13.30 -4.33
CA GLY A 166 -10.73 -12.06 -4.00
C GLY A 166 -10.51 -11.59 -2.55
N GLN A 167 -9.31 -11.76 -2.02
CA GLN A 167 -8.97 -11.44 -0.63
C GLN A 167 -8.19 -10.12 -0.53
N HIS A 168 -8.42 -9.38 0.55
CA HIS A 168 -7.98 -8.00 0.75
C HIS A 168 -7.12 -7.89 2.01
N VAL A 169 -6.01 -7.15 1.94
CA VAL A 169 -5.24 -6.74 3.12
C VAL A 169 -5.09 -5.21 3.11
N TYR A 170 -5.67 -4.56 4.11
CA TYR A 170 -5.61 -3.11 4.32
C TYR A 170 -4.58 -2.76 5.39
N PHE A 171 -3.72 -1.81 5.06
CA PHE A 171 -2.68 -1.23 5.90
C PHE A 171 -3.09 0.20 6.25
N PHE A 172 -3.35 0.46 7.53
CA PHE A 172 -3.72 1.78 8.06
C PHE A 172 -2.49 2.40 8.71
N GLY A 173 -2.17 3.66 8.39
CA GLY A 173 -0.96 4.30 8.88
C GLY A 173 -0.72 5.69 8.31
N PHE A 174 0.51 6.18 8.46
CA PHE A 174 0.86 7.56 8.15
C PHE A 174 2.02 7.65 7.16
N GLN A 175 1.79 8.36 6.05
CA GLN A 175 2.85 8.81 5.12
C GLN A 175 2.97 10.33 5.24
N ASN A 176 4.17 10.83 5.54
CA ASN A 176 4.43 12.26 5.81
C ASN A 176 3.46 12.88 6.84
N GLY A 177 3.09 12.10 7.87
CA GLY A 177 2.14 12.50 8.91
C GLY A 177 0.68 12.59 8.47
N GLN A 178 0.35 12.27 7.22
CA GLN A 178 -1.04 12.22 6.72
C GLN A 178 -1.60 10.80 6.85
N PRO A 179 -2.85 10.63 7.32
CA PRO A 179 -3.49 9.32 7.41
C PRO A 179 -3.71 8.73 6.01
N LYS A 180 -3.33 7.47 5.84
CA LYS A 180 -3.46 6.71 4.59
C LYS A 180 -3.93 5.28 4.86
N VAL A 181 -4.71 4.76 3.92
CA VAL A 181 -5.18 3.37 3.92
C VAL A 181 -4.78 2.72 2.60
N TYR A 182 -3.90 1.72 2.69
CA TYR A 182 -3.30 1.04 1.55
C TYR A 182 -3.84 -0.39 1.42
N LEU A 183 -4.36 -0.74 0.25
CA LEU A 183 -4.85 -2.08 -0.09
C LEU A 183 -3.82 -2.84 -0.91
N THR A 184 -3.64 -4.13 -0.61
CA THR A 184 -3.11 -5.11 -1.55
C THR A 184 -4.07 -6.28 -1.75
N GLN A 185 -4.20 -6.71 -3.01
CA GLN A 185 -4.90 -7.94 -3.45
C GLN A 185 -3.92 -8.85 -4.22
N GLN A 186 -2.61 -8.72 -3.97
CA GLN A 186 -1.57 -9.37 -4.78
C GLN A 186 -1.56 -10.89 -4.57
N ASN A 187 -1.91 -11.62 -5.63
CA ASN A 187 -2.02 -13.08 -5.67
C ASN A 187 -0.87 -13.80 -6.41
N GLN A 188 0.14 -13.05 -6.86
CA GLN A 188 1.31 -13.58 -7.57
C GLN A 188 2.60 -12.88 -7.12
N GLY A 189 3.72 -13.59 -7.20
CA GLY A 189 5.04 -13.00 -7.00
C GLY A 189 5.54 -12.23 -8.22
N ASN A 190 6.68 -11.57 -8.08
CA ASN A 190 7.35 -10.82 -9.14
C ASN A 190 8.88 -10.86 -8.98
N ASP A 191 9.59 -10.55 -10.06
CA ASP A 191 11.05 -10.51 -10.18
C ASP A 191 11.72 -9.56 -9.16
N LYS A 192 11.07 -8.43 -8.84
CA LYS A 192 11.58 -7.43 -7.89
C LYS A 192 11.34 -7.81 -6.41
N ASN A 193 10.56 -8.86 -6.15
CA ASN A 193 10.11 -9.28 -4.82
C ASN A 193 9.37 -8.14 -4.05
N TYR A 194 8.52 -7.39 -4.77
CA TYR A 194 7.71 -6.30 -4.23
C TYR A 194 6.32 -6.80 -3.83
N MET A 195 5.82 -6.33 -2.69
CA MET A 195 4.41 -6.40 -2.31
C MET A 195 3.78 -5.06 -2.67
N TYR A 196 3.03 -5.04 -3.76
CA TYR A 196 2.43 -3.85 -4.32
C TYR A 196 1.13 -3.51 -3.58
N PHE A 197 1.08 -2.29 -3.07
CA PHE A 197 -0.07 -1.64 -2.45
C PHE A 197 -0.50 -0.45 -3.29
N ASN A 198 -1.79 -0.11 -3.22
CA ASN A 198 -2.36 1.10 -3.78
C ASN A 198 -3.28 1.73 -2.73
N GLU A 199 -3.44 3.05 -2.73
CA GLU A 199 -4.37 3.69 -1.80
C GLU A 199 -5.80 3.20 -2.11
N THR A 200 -6.56 2.75 -1.11
CA THR A 200 -7.94 2.27 -1.34
C THR A 200 -8.74 3.37 -2.02
N GLN A 201 -9.62 2.97 -2.94
CA GLN A 201 -10.50 3.91 -3.59
C GLN A 201 -11.80 4.12 -2.79
N ASN A 202 -12.09 3.26 -1.79
CA ASN A 202 -13.27 3.35 -0.94
C ASN A 202 -13.20 4.62 -0.08
N GLN A 203 -14.11 5.55 -0.33
CA GLN A 203 -14.11 6.86 0.32
C GLN A 203 -14.58 6.78 1.77
N GLN A 204 -15.44 5.83 2.13
CA GLN A 204 -15.91 5.64 3.51
C GLN A 204 -14.76 5.15 4.40
N LEU A 205 -13.93 4.22 3.93
CA LEU A 205 -12.79 3.68 4.67
C LEU A 205 -11.70 4.75 4.89
N LYS A 206 -11.39 5.54 3.86
CA LYS A 206 -10.47 6.69 3.97
C LYS A 206 -11.00 7.77 4.89
N GLN A 207 -12.25 8.18 4.71
CA GLN A 207 -12.85 9.24 5.52
C GLN A 207 -12.97 8.78 6.97
N GLY A 208 -13.45 7.57 7.25
CA GLY A 208 -13.57 7.04 8.61
C GLY A 208 -12.22 6.91 9.32
N PHE A 209 -11.14 6.49 8.62
CA PHE A 209 -9.80 6.51 9.22
C PHE A 209 -9.31 7.95 9.50
N SER A 210 -9.57 8.88 8.58
CA SER A 210 -9.28 10.30 8.78
C SER A 210 -10.07 10.90 9.96
N ASP A 211 -11.35 10.61 10.07
CA ASP A 211 -12.24 11.03 11.16
C ASP A 211 -11.67 10.57 12.51
N ILE A 212 -11.38 9.27 12.64
CA ILE A 212 -10.77 8.67 13.84
C ILE A 212 -9.46 9.37 14.22
N VAL A 213 -8.56 9.61 13.25
CA VAL A 213 -7.28 10.29 13.46
C VAL A 213 -7.47 11.73 13.95
N ASN A 214 -8.49 12.43 13.43
CA ASN A 214 -8.87 13.77 13.87
C ASN A 214 -9.73 13.80 15.15
N GLY A 215 -9.97 12.65 15.79
CA GLY A 215 -10.78 12.54 17.02
C GLY A 215 -12.29 12.69 16.78
N GLN A 216 -12.75 12.54 15.54
CA GLN A 216 -14.14 12.61 15.11
C GLN A 216 -14.75 11.20 15.03
N THR A 217 -16.03 11.06 15.36
CA THR A 217 -16.71 9.75 15.22
C THR A 217 -16.92 9.42 13.72
N PRO A 218 -16.33 8.31 13.22
CA PRO A 218 -16.44 7.95 11.81
C PRO A 218 -17.89 7.67 11.43
N GLN A 219 -18.29 8.08 10.22
CA GLN A 219 -19.62 7.78 9.71
C GLN A 219 -19.70 6.34 9.21
N THR A 220 -20.05 5.40 10.09
CA THR A 220 -20.42 4.03 9.71
C THR A 220 -21.68 4.07 8.83
N PRO A 221 -21.62 3.62 7.55
CA PRO A 221 -22.83 3.42 6.77
C PRO A 221 -23.71 2.33 7.42
N VAL A 222 -25.01 2.61 7.58
CA VAL A 222 -25.99 1.61 8.01
C VAL A 222 -26.16 0.60 6.88
N VAL A 223 -26.26 -0.70 7.20
CA VAL A 223 -26.70 -1.71 6.23
C VAL A 223 -28.17 -1.46 5.93
N GLU A 224 -28.47 -0.77 4.83
CA GLU A 224 -29.83 -0.63 4.33
C GLU A 224 -30.31 -1.98 3.79
N GLU A 225 -31.07 -2.72 4.60
CA GLU A 225 -31.79 -3.91 4.15
C GLU A 225 -32.77 -3.51 3.03
N SER A 226 -32.59 -4.12 1.86
CA SER A 226 -33.05 -3.64 0.55
C SER A 226 -34.56 -3.38 0.43
N THR A 227 -35.00 -2.23 0.90
CA THR A 227 -36.34 -1.67 0.68
C THR A 227 -36.22 -0.43 -0.21
N GLN A 228 -36.83 -0.49 -1.39
CA GLN A 228 -36.64 0.51 -2.44
C GLN A 228 -37.35 1.83 -2.10
N GLN A 229 -36.63 2.80 -1.50
CA GLN A 229 -37.13 4.17 -1.40
C GLN A 229 -36.01 5.21 -1.51
N ALA A 230 -35.91 5.85 -2.68
CA ALA A 230 -34.86 6.83 -2.96
C ALA A 230 -34.97 8.08 -2.08
N THR A 231 -33.91 8.37 -1.32
CA THR A 231 -33.75 9.59 -0.53
C THR A 231 -32.72 10.52 -1.20
N ASN A 232 -33.21 11.61 -1.80
CA ASN A 232 -32.35 12.57 -2.51
C ASN A 232 -31.49 13.38 -1.52
N THR A 233 -30.20 13.07 -1.44
CA THR A 233 -29.21 13.95 -0.78
C THR A 233 -28.51 14.80 -1.85
N THR A 234 -28.68 16.12 -1.81
CA THR A 234 -28.23 17.03 -2.88
C THR A 234 -26.97 17.81 -2.52
N THR A 235 -25.80 17.29 -2.93
CA THR A 235 -24.59 18.03 -3.37
C THR A 235 -23.56 16.99 -3.85
N GLN A 236 -22.70 17.22 -4.86
CA GLN A 236 -22.43 18.43 -5.65
C GLN A 236 -22.23 18.06 -7.13
N SER A 237 -22.57 18.95 -8.06
CA SER A 237 -22.71 18.62 -9.48
C SER A 237 -21.40 18.47 -10.26
N THR A 238 -21.10 17.24 -10.66
CA THR A 238 -20.42 16.94 -11.94
C THR A 238 -21.29 16.00 -12.76
N SER A 239 -21.25 16.11 -14.09
CA SER A 239 -22.22 15.49 -15.00
C SER A 239 -22.05 13.98 -15.16
N SER A 240 -22.45 13.20 -14.14
CA SER A 240 -22.45 11.74 -14.16
C SER A 240 -23.53 11.19 -15.10
N SER A 241 -23.17 10.99 -16.37
CA SER A 241 -23.89 10.07 -17.26
C SER A 241 -23.73 8.66 -16.71
N ALA A 242 -24.70 8.20 -15.92
CA ALA A 242 -24.64 6.91 -15.25
C ALA A 242 -24.39 5.77 -16.24
N ILE A 243 -23.42 4.92 -15.97
CA ILE A 243 -22.99 3.85 -16.86
C ILE A 243 -23.96 2.68 -16.70
N SER A 244 -24.98 2.63 -17.55
CA SER A 244 -26.10 1.70 -17.47
C SER A 244 -25.97 0.44 -18.33
N SER A 245 -24.83 0.25 -19.03
CA SER A 245 -24.55 -0.95 -19.81
C SER A 245 -23.05 -1.15 -20.03
N TRP A 246 -22.67 -2.37 -20.38
CA TRP A 246 -21.30 -2.72 -20.74
C TRP A 246 -20.83 -2.00 -22.01
N GLU A 247 -21.71 -1.79 -22.99
CA GLU A 247 -21.42 -0.98 -24.18
C GLU A 247 -21.12 0.48 -23.82
N ALA A 248 -21.91 1.10 -22.93
CA ALA A 248 -21.63 2.46 -22.43
C ALA A 248 -20.34 2.52 -21.61
N ALA A 249 -20.00 1.46 -20.87
CA ALA A 249 -18.73 1.33 -20.17
C ALA A 249 -17.55 1.27 -21.15
N LYS A 250 -17.65 0.47 -22.22
CA LYS A 250 -16.65 0.39 -23.30
C LYS A 250 -16.45 1.76 -23.96
N GLU A 251 -17.52 2.46 -24.31
CA GLU A 251 -17.42 3.82 -24.88
C GLU A 251 -16.81 4.82 -23.89
N SER A 252 -17.16 4.78 -22.61
CA SER A 252 -16.55 5.63 -21.57
C SER A 252 -15.03 5.43 -21.49
N VAL A 253 -14.54 4.19 -21.52
CA VAL A 253 -13.10 3.88 -21.52
C VAL A 253 -12.41 4.40 -22.78
N LEU A 254 -13.00 4.20 -23.96
CA LEU A 254 -12.42 4.66 -25.24
C LEU A 254 -12.41 6.20 -25.35
N ASN A 255 -13.47 6.87 -24.89
CA ASN A 255 -13.55 8.33 -24.87
C ASN A 255 -12.57 8.98 -23.87
N ASN A 256 -12.09 8.22 -22.88
CA ASN A 256 -11.13 8.68 -21.87
C ASN A 256 -9.71 8.10 -22.09
N LYS A 257 -9.38 7.69 -23.33
CA LYS A 257 -8.07 7.13 -23.72
C LYS A 257 -6.86 7.99 -23.32
N ALA A 258 -7.02 9.31 -23.25
CA ALA A 258 -5.97 10.23 -22.81
C ALA A 258 -5.55 10.06 -21.33
N LEU A 259 -6.34 9.35 -20.52
CA LEU A 259 -6.10 9.13 -19.09
C LEU A 259 -5.56 7.72 -18.78
N TRP A 260 -5.40 6.85 -19.79
CA TRP A 260 -4.91 5.49 -19.59
C TRP A 260 -3.43 5.49 -19.17
N LEU A 261 -3.05 4.50 -18.35
CA LEU A 261 -1.66 4.18 -18.05
C LEU A 261 -1.07 3.35 -19.22
N TYR A 262 0.12 3.75 -19.67
CA TYR A 262 0.85 3.13 -20.79
C TYR A 262 2.13 2.46 -20.31
N ASP A 263 2.37 1.24 -20.78
CA ASP A 263 3.41 0.34 -20.27
C ASP A 263 4.81 0.72 -20.78
N SER A 264 4.88 1.48 -21.88
CA SER A 264 6.11 2.02 -22.48
C SER A 264 6.02 3.55 -22.59
N PRO A 265 7.07 4.32 -22.25
CA PRO A 265 7.00 5.79 -22.16
C PRO A 265 6.87 6.52 -23.51
N ASP A 266 7.05 5.83 -24.64
CA ASP A 266 6.76 6.35 -25.98
C ASP A 266 5.28 6.17 -26.37
N LYS A 267 4.56 5.24 -25.72
CA LYS A 267 3.17 4.90 -26.01
C LYS A 267 2.20 5.80 -25.26
N ASN A 268 1.16 6.25 -25.96
CA ASN A 268 0.13 7.15 -25.47
C ASN A 268 -1.16 7.02 -26.31
N ALA A 269 -2.14 7.89 -26.04
CA ALA A 269 -3.46 7.85 -26.68
C ALA A 269 -3.45 8.03 -28.21
N SER A 270 -2.47 8.70 -28.81
CA SER A 270 -2.42 8.94 -30.27
C SER A 270 -1.68 7.88 -31.07
N ASN A 271 -0.82 7.06 -30.44
CA ASN A 271 0.03 6.08 -31.11
C ASN A 271 -0.08 4.63 -30.56
N THR A 272 -0.90 4.40 -29.55
CA THR A 272 -1.33 3.06 -29.14
C THR A 272 -2.57 2.66 -29.94
N ASN A 273 -2.46 1.60 -30.74
CA ASN A 273 -3.57 1.04 -31.50
C ASN A 273 -4.38 0.06 -30.65
N LEU A 274 -5.70 0.03 -30.86
CA LEU A 274 -6.59 -0.97 -30.27
C LEU A 274 -6.67 -2.16 -31.23
N ILE A 275 -6.43 -3.36 -30.70
CA ILE A 275 -6.48 -4.62 -31.46
C ILE A 275 -7.83 -5.31 -31.26
N SER A 276 -8.31 -5.38 -30.01
CA SER A 276 -9.62 -5.94 -29.67
C SER A 276 -10.09 -5.50 -28.28
N THR A 277 -11.32 -5.89 -27.94
CA THR A 277 -11.89 -5.79 -26.58
C THR A 277 -12.53 -7.14 -26.23
N ASN A 278 -12.67 -7.46 -24.94
CA ASN A 278 -13.50 -8.61 -24.53
C ASN A 278 -14.93 -8.43 -25.03
N GLU A 279 -15.59 -9.53 -25.40
CA GLU A 279 -17.05 -9.58 -25.60
C GLU A 279 -17.67 -10.65 -24.67
N TYR A 280 -16.99 -10.92 -23.55
CA TYR A 280 -17.31 -11.86 -22.47
C TYR A 280 -17.12 -11.17 -21.12
N MET A 281 -17.80 -11.65 -20.05
CA MET A 281 -17.95 -10.94 -18.77
C MET A 281 -18.56 -9.54 -18.96
N LYS A 282 -19.77 -9.50 -19.53
CA LYS A 282 -20.56 -8.26 -19.71
C LYS A 282 -21.47 -7.94 -18.53
N ASP A 283 -21.60 -8.87 -17.60
CA ASP A 283 -22.45 -8.76 -16.42
C ASP A 283 -21.93 -7.66 -15.48
N LEU A 284 -22.85 -7.07 -14.70
CA LEU A 284 -22.49 -6.06 -13.70
C LEU A 284 -21.83 -6.75 -12.50
N MET A 285 -20.59 -6.36 -12.21
CA MET A 285 -19.80 -6.83 -11.09
C MET A 285 -19.86 -5.83 -9.92
N GLN A 286 -19.29 -6.18 -8.77
CA GLN A 286 -19.21 -5.30 -7.59
C GLN A 286 -17.87 -5.50 -6.85
N ASP A 287 -17.33 -4.44 -6.27
CA ASP A 287 -16.17 -4.44 -5.37
C ASP A 287 -16.36 -3.41 -4.23
N GLU A 288 -15.33 -3.18 -3.40
CA GLU A 288 -15.30 -2.14 -2.35
C GLU A 288 -15.60 -0.71 -2.85
N ASN A 289 -15.56 -0.45 -4.15
CA ASN A 289 -15.75 0.87 -4.75
C ASN A 289 -17.12 1.05 -5.41
N GLY A 290 -17.92 -0.02 -5.52
CA GLY A 290 -19.28 -0.01 -6.06
C GLY A 290 -19.49 -1.03 -7.18
N SER A 291 -20.63 -0.90 -7.88
CA SER A 291 -20.94 -1.75 -9.04
C SER A 291 -20.17 -1.27 -10.29
N TYR A 292 -19.62 -2.20 -11.07
CA TYR A 292 -18.79 -1.89 -12.24
C TYR A 292 -18.93 -2.90 -13.38
N TYR A 293 -18.55 -2.47 -14.59
CA TYR A 293 -18.34 -3.34 -15.75
C TYR A 293 -16.85 -3.57 -16.02
N SER A 294 -16.49 -4.79 -16.41
CA SER A 294 -15.11 -5.19 -16.72
C SER A 294 -14.80 -5.03 -18.22
N ILE A 295 -13.86 -4.13 -18.54
CA ILE A 295 -13.43 -3.83 -19.90
C ILE A 295 -11.95 -4.22 -20.05
N ASN A 296 -11.66 -5.18 -20.92
CA ASN A 296 -10.32 -5.68 -21.21
C ASN A 296 -9.99 -5.37 -22.67
N ILE A 297 -9.01 -4.49 -22.91
CA ILE A 297 -8.62 -4.01 -24.24
C ILE A 297 -7.23 -4.54 -24.57
N VAL A 298 -7.07 -5.18 -25.73
CA VAL A 298 -5.76 -5.59 -26.24
C VAL A 298 -5.17 -4.45 -27.06
N THR A 299 -3.94 -4.03 -26.71
CA THR A 299 -3.23 -2.91 -27.35
C THR A 299 -1.89 -3.33 -27.97
N ASP A 300 -1.35 -2.47 -28.83
CA ASP A 300 -0.06 -2.70 -29.51
C ASP A 300 1.17 -2.10 -28.78
N ASP A 301 1.06 -1.80 -27.48
CA ASP A 301 2.18 -1.31 -26.67
C ASP A 301 3.11 -2.44 -26.24
N ASN A 302 2.59 -3.55 -25.71
CA ASN A 302 3.41 -4.68 -25.22
C ASN A 302 3.83 -5.67 -26.33
N GLY A 303 4.52 -5.16 -27.35
CA GLY A 303 5.49 -5.95 -28.11
C GLY A 303 4.96 -7.21 -28.81
N ASN A 304 3.74 -7.17 -29.36
CA ASN A 304 3.19 -8.20 -30.25
C ASN A 304 3.05 -9.62 -29.65
N THR A 305 2.94 -9.75 -28.32
CA THR A 305 2.64 -11.03 -27.66
C THR A 305 1.20 -11.07 -27.15
N THR A 306 0.39 -11.99 -27.70
CA THR A 306 -1.06 -12.12 -27.43
C THR A 306 -1.43 -12.61 -26.01
N MET A 307 -0.46 -12.65 -25.10
CA MET A 307 -0.63 -13.09 -23.71
C MET A 307 -0.16 -12.05 -22.67
N ALA A 308 0.33 -10.86 -23.08
CA ALA A 308 0.89 -9.85 -22.17
C ALA A 308 0.47 -8.39 -22.44
N GLY A 309 -0.40 -8.12 -23.42
CA GLY A 309 -0.82 -6.76 -23.84
C GLY A 309 -2.28 -6.40 -23.59
N GLY A 310 -2.89 -6.90 -22.51
CA GLY A 310 -4.29 -6.63 -22.16
C GLY A 310 -4.44 -5.60 -21.05
N LYS A 311 -4.82 -4.36 -21.39
CA LYS A 311 -5.19 -3.34 -20.40
C LYS A 311 -6.58 -3.66 -19.84
N GLN A 312 -6.69 -3.72 -18.52
CA GLN A 312 -7.93 -4.09 -17.83
C GLN A 312 -8.46 -2.89 -17.04
N PHE A 313 -9.77 -2.63 -17.16
CA PHE A 313 -10.45 -1.49 -16.54
C PHE A 313 -11.70 -1.94 -15.79
N ARG A 314 -11.98 -1.30 -14.65
CA ARG A 314 -13.29 -1.33 -13.99
C ARG A 314 -13.97 0.00 -14.25
N VAL A 315 -15.18 -0.03 -14.81
CA VAL A 315 -15.96 1.19 -15.09
C VAL A 315 -17.17 1.19 -14.18
N TYR A 316 -17.18 2.11 -13.22
CA TYR A 316 -18.21 2.18 -12.19
C TYR A 316 -19.50 2.80 -12.72
N THR A 317 -20.64 2.41 -12.16
CA THR A 317 -21.97 2.90 -12.58
C THR A 317 -22.16 4.41 -12.43
N ASP A 318 -21.36 5.07 -11.58
CA ASP A 318 -21.31 6.53 -11.42
C ASP A 318 -20.46 7.27 -12.47
N GLY A 319 -19.71 6.55 -13.30
CA GLY A 319 -18.87 7.09 -14.38
C GLY A 319 -17.38 7.18 -14.10
N ARG A 320 -16.92 6.80 -12.89
CA ARG A 320 -15.50 6.61 -12.56
C ARG A 320 -14.88 5.46 -13.35
N ILE A 321 -13.57 5.52 -13.59
CA ILE A 321 -12.80 4.47 -14.28
C ILE A 321 -11.52 4.17 -13.49
N SER A 322 -11.29 2.92 -13.14
CA SER A 322 -9.98 2.44 -12.68
C SER A 322 -9.32 1.54 -13.72
N GLN A 323 -7.98 1.57 -13.77
CA GLN A 323 -7.15 0.71 -14.63
C GLN A 323 -6.23 -0.15 -13.76
N ARG A 324 -6.03 -1.40 -14.15
CA ARG A 324 -5.09 -2.35 -13.54
C ARG A 324 -3.64 -1.88 -13.69
N ILE A 325 -2.85 -2.00 -12.62
CA ILE A 325 -1.42 -1.66 -12.62
C ILE A 325 -0.55 -2.92 -12.69
N GLY A 326 0.37 -2.93 -13.66
CA GLY A 326 1.37 -3.96 -13.85
C GLY A 326 0.76 -5.36 -13.99
N MET A 327 1.43 -6.36 -13.43
CA MET A 327 0.98 -7.75 -13.44
C MET A 327 0.14 -8.14 -12.20
N THR A 328 -0.32 -7.18 -11.40
CA THR A 328 -1.01 -7.41 -10.11
C THR A 328 -2.54 -7.38 -10.25
N ASN A 329 -3.29 -7.82 -9.23
CA ASN A 329 -4.74 -7.61 -9.18
C ASN A 329 -5.15 -6.21 -8.65
N ASN A 330 -4.20 -5.26 -8.55
CA ASN A 330 -4.47 -3.91 -8.05
C ASN A 330 -4.90 -2.96 -9.19
N PHE A 331 -5.77 -2.00 -8.87
CA PHE A 331 -6.31 -1.01 -9.79
C PHE A 331 -6.14 0.41 -9.22
N GLN A 332 -5.79 1.37 -10.07
CA GLN A 332 -5.75 2.81 -9.77
C GLN A 332 -6.89 3.53 -10.47
N MET A 333 -7.55 4.48 -9.80
CA MET A 333 -8.52 5.36 -10.43
C MET A 333 -7.82 6.33 -11.40
N ILE A 334 -8.31 6.39 -12.64
CA ILE A 334 -7.80 7.28 -13.70
C ILE A 334 -8.82 8.35 -14.12
N LYS A 335 -10.08 8.23 -13.66
CA LYS A 335 -11.19 9.16 -13.90
C LYS A 335 -12.22 9.05 -12.79
#